data_AF-A0A1Q3W605-F1
#
_entry.id   AF-A0A1Q3W605-F1
#
_cell.length_a   1.000
_cell.length_b   1.000
_cell.length_c   1.000
_cell.angle_alpha   90.00
_cell.angle_beta   90.00
_cell.angle_gamma   90.00
#
_symmetry.space_group_name_H-M   'P 1'
#
loop_
_entity.id
_entity.type
_entity.pdbx_description
1 polymer ?
#
loop_
_entity_poly.entity_id
_entity_poly.type
_entity_poly.pdbx_seq_one_letter_code
_entity_poly.pdbx_strand_id
1 'polypeptide(L)'
;METRAPFVIVGAFILAAIAAVFGFVYWLNNTGGLGARTSYNIQFSGSVPGLLVGAAVLFNGIRVGEVTSLALAADSPRKVNAVIAVLPDTPVRADTKVGLDFQGLTGVPVVALEGGAQLAASGPVPTLVAEPGAGQSMTQAARDALRRVDSILADNAEPLQSTLANLKTFSEGLARNTGKLDNIVAGLERMTGGGPAAAPKIVYDLTLSRQRATTPRQLKGQLVLADPSAILMFDTQRILVTPPGGDASAFADVQWGDSIPKLVQAKLLQSFENDNVTPPPAREIDGIESDYRLLVEIRTFQIELGDQPRAEIGLSVRILGKEGHIVAARSFEAARRLETNNGPAAVKAFSEAFSTVASDVVGWTGEILRQ
;
A
#
# COMPACT_ATOMS: atom_id res chain seq x y z
N MET A 1 -37.77 45.88 109.41
CA MET A 1 -37.09 44.74 108.78
C MET A 1 -38.06 43.58 108.74
N GLU A 2 -38.66 43.30 107.57
CA GLU A 2 -39.38 42.05 107.30
C GLU A 2 -38.96 41.57 105.91
N THR A 3 -37.95 40.72 105.85
CA THR A 3 -37.58 39.97 104.65
C THR A 3 -38.51 38.78 104.53
N ARG A 4 -39.68 38.96 103.91
CA ARG A 4 -40.48 37.82 103.44
C ARG A 4 -39.82 37.27 102.19
N ALA A 5 -38.93 36.30 102.35
CA ALA A 5 -38.38 35.55 101.23
C ALA A 5 -39.56 34.92 100.45
N PRO A 6 -39.69 35.16 99.13
CA PRO A 6 -40.76 34.56 98.35
C PRO A 6 -40.43 33.09 98.11
N PHE A 7 -40.68 32.23 99.09
CA PHE A 7 -40.46 30.78 99.00
C PHE A 7 -41.14 30.17 97.77
N VAL A 8 -42.25 30.77 97.31
CA VAL A 8 -42.96 30.39 96.09
C VAL A 8 -42.12 30.64 94.83
N ILE A 9 -41.41 31.77 94.74
CA ILE A 9 -40.57 32.10 93.57
C ILE A 9 -39.34 31.19 93.54
N VAL A 10 -38.71 30.96 94.70
CA VAL A 10 -37.57 30.03 94.81
C VAL A 10 -37.99 28.61 94.46
N GLY A 11 -39.14 28.15 94.96
CA GLY A 11 -39.71 26.85 94.64
C GLY A 11 -40.04 26.68 93.15
N ALA A 12 -40.64 27.71 92.52
CA ALA A 12 -40.94 27.72 91.09
C ALA A 12 -39.67 27.67 90.23
N PHE A 13 -38.62 28.39 90.62
CA PHE A 13 -37.34 28.36 89.91
C PHE A 13 -36.67 26.99 90.01
N ILE A 14 -36.66 26.36 91.19
CA ILE A 14 -36.12 25.01 91.38
C ILE A 14 -36.88 24.00 90.53
N LEU A 15 -38.23 24.06 90.51
CA LEU A 15 -39.05 23.20 89.65
C LEU A 15 -38.76 23.40 88.16
N ALA A 16 -38.61 24.66 87.72
CA ALA A 16 -38.25 24.97 86.34
C ALA A 16 -36.85 24.46 85.97
N ALA A 17 -35.87 24.58 86.87
CA ALA A 17 -34.52 24.06 86.67
C ALA A 17 -34.52 22.53 86.57
N ILE A 18 -35.27 21.82 87.42
CA ILE A 18 -35.43 20.37 87.34
C ILE A 18 -36.08 19.97 86.01
N ALA A 19 -37.17 20.64 85.62
CA ALA A 19 -37.83 20.39 84.34
C ALA A 19 -36.90 20.65 83.14
N ALA A 20 -36.06 21.69 83.19
CA ALA A 20 -35.07 21.98 82.17
C ALA A 20 -33.98 20.89 82.09
N VAL A 21 -33.51 20.35 83.23
CA VAL A 21 -32.57 19.24 83.26
C VAL A 21 -33.19 17.98 82.66
N PHE A 22 -34.42 17.61 83.04
CA PHE A 22 -35.12 16.48 82.46
C PHE A 22 -35.36 16.66 80.95
N GLY A 23 -35.77 17.86 80.53
CA GLY A 23 -35.93 18.21 79.13
C GLY A 23 -34.62 18.08 78.34
N PHE A 24 -33.50 18.55 78.92
CA PHE A 24 -32.18 18.43 78.32
C PHE A 24 -31.72 16.99 78.21
N VAL A 25 -31.89 16.18 79.26
CA VAL A 25 -31.54 14.75 79.25
C VAL A 25 -32.40 13.97 78.24
N TYR A 26 -33.70 14.24 78.20
CA TYR A 26 -34.61 13.63 77.22
C TYR A 26 -34.23 14.01 75.79
N TRP A 27 -33.94 15.29 75.54
CA TRP A 27 -33.51 15.77 74.23
C TRP A 27 -32.17 15.15 73.81
N LEU A 28 -31.20 15.06 74.71
CA LEU A 28 -29.89 14.45 74.44
C LEU A 28 -30.01 12.95 74.13
N ASN A 29 -30.85 12.23 74.87
CA ASN A 29 -31.09 10.82 74.63
C ASN A 29 -31.78 10.56 73.28
N ASN A 30 -32.76 11.40 72.91
CA ASN A 30 -33.54 11.21 71.68
C ASN A 30 -32.84 11.76 70.42
N THR A 31 -32.04 12.82 70.55
CA THR A 31 -31.45 13.54 69.39
C THR A 31 -29.94 13.27 69.23
N GLY A 32 -29.25 12.82 70.30
CA GLY A 32 -27.80 12.62 70.34
C GLY A 32 -27.29 11.31 69.73
N GLY A 33 -28.12 10.55 69.02
CA GLY A 33 -27.67 9.35 68.30
C GLY A 33 -27.33 8.14 69.18
N LEU A 34 -27.82 8.09 70.43
CA LEU A 34 -27.72 6.97 71.37
C LEU A 34 -28.77 5.86 71.11
N GLY A 35 -29.32 5.78 69.90
CA GLY A 35 -30.22 4.69 69.50
C GLY A 35 -29.51 3.34 69.58
N ALA A 36 -30.29 2.24 69.65
CA ALA A 36 -29.72 0.90 69.52
C ALA A 36 -28.89 0.84 68.22
N ARG A 37 -27.65 0.36 68.28
CA ARG A 37 -26.77 0.21 67.10
C ARG A 37 -26.31 -1.24 66.99
N THR A 38 -26.23 -1.73 65.77
CA THR A 38 -25.67 -3.04 65.46
C THR A 38 -24.21 -2.88 65.11
N SER A 39 -23.34 -3.66 65.77
CA SER A 39 -21.90 -3.62 65.55
C SER A 39 -21.46 -4.64 64.49
N TYR A 40 -20.64 -4.22 63.53
CA TYR A 40 -20.08 -5.08 62.49
C TYR A 40 -18.55 -5.02 62.50
N ASN A 41 -17.91 -6.15 62.21
CA ASN A 41 -16.45 -6.26 62.06
C ASN A 41 -16.09 -6.24 60.57
N ILE A 42 -15.23 -5.29 60.19
CA ILE A 42 -14.68 -5.13 58.85
C ILE A 42 -13.19 -5.46 58.89
N GLN A 43 -12.71 -6.24 57.92
CA GLN A 43 -11.28 -6.49 57.73
C GLN A 43 -10.79 -5.88 56.41
N PHE A 44 -9.85 -4.95 56.52
CA PHE A 44 -9.15 -4.37 55.37
C PHE A 44 -7.86 -5.14 55.09
N SER A 45 -7.65 -5.52 53.83
CA SER A 45 -6.48 -6.29 53.37
C SER A 45 -5.24 -5.43 53.06
N GLY A 46 -5.34 -4.11 53.23
CA GLY A 46 -4.27 -3.15 52.97
C GLY A 46 -4.33 -1.96 53.91
N SER A 47 -3.42 -1.00 53.71
CA SER A 47 -3.38 0.23 54.51
C SER A 47 -4.67 1.04 54.34
N VAL A 48 -5.18 1.59 55.46
CA VAL A 48 -6.31 2.53 55.54
C VAL A 48 -5.79 3.89 56.04
N PRO A 49 -5.22 4.73 55.15
CA PRO A 49 -4.59 5.98 55.57
C PRO A 49 -5.62 6.98 56.07
N GLY A 50 -5.39 7.53 57.28
CA GLY A 50 -6.20 8.61 57.84
C GLY A 50 -7.55 8.20 58.42
N LEU A 51 -7.93 6.92 58.40
CA LEU A 51 -9.17 6.45 59.02
C LEU A 51 -9.03 6.53 60.55
N LEU A 52 -9.98 7.19 61.20
CA LEU A 52 -9.99 7.42 62.64
C LEU A 52 -11.26 6.86 63.28
N VAL A 53 -11.19 6.60 64.59
CA VAL A 53 -12.39 6.33 65.39
C VAL A 53 -13.30 7.57 65.34
N GLY A 54 -14.58 7.35 65.06
CA GLY A 54 -15.58 8.39 64.81
C GLY A 54 -15.77 8.72 63.32
N ALA A 55 -14.99 8.14 62.41
CA ALA A 55 -15.19 8.32 60.97
C ALA A 55 -16.59 7.86 60.56
N ALA A 56 -17.23 8.61 59.66
CA ALA A 56 -18.58 8.30 59.20
C ALA A 56 -18.60 6.99 58.41
N VAL A 57 -19.67 6.22 58.61
CA VAL A 57 -20.00 5.04 57.81
C VAL A 57 -21.20 5.41 56.95
N LEU A 58 -21.04 5.28 55.65
CA LEU A 58 -22.06 5.58 54.65
C LEU A 58 -22.53 4.28 54.02
N PHE A 59 -23.83 4.19 53.72
CA PHE A 59 -24.40 3.12 52.92
C PHE A 59 -24.98 3.75 51.65
N ASN A 60 -24.46 3.37 50.48
CA ASN A 60 -24.81 3.99 49.20
C ASN A 60 -24.80 5.53 49.26
N GLY A 61 -23.83 6.12 49.97
CA GLY A 61 -23.68 7.58 50.14
C GLY A 61 -24.51 8.23 51.25
N ILE A 62 -25.33 7.47 51.99
CA ILE A 62 -26.13 7.98 53.13
C ILE A 62 -25.43 7.64 54.45
N ARG A 63 -25.24 8.59 55.36
CA ARG A 63 -24.63 8.32 56.68
C ARG A 63 -25.54 7.42 57.52
N VAL A 64 -25.06 6.23 57.84
CA VAL A 64 -25.79 5.21 58.61
C VAL A 64 -25.11 4.82 59.91
N GLY A 65 -23.88 5.30 60.15
CA GLY A 65 -23.13 4.91 61.34
C GLY A 65 -21.77 5.59 61.47
N GLU A 66 -20.93 5.00 62.32
CA GLU A 66 -19.56 5.45 62.55
C GLU A 66 -18.63 4.30 62.95
N VAL A 67 -17.33 4.52 62.76
CA VAL A 67 -16.27 3.61 63.23
C VAL A 67 -16.09 3.76 64.73
N THR A 68 -16.24 2.67 65.48
CA THR A 68 -16.12 2.67 66.95
C THR A 68 -14.76 2.20 67.43
N SER A 69 -14.07 1.33 66.68
CA SER A 69 -12.70 0.93 67.01
C SER A 69 -11.89 0.56 65.77
N LEU A 70 -10.56 0.69 65.90
CA LEU A 70 -9.59 0.32 64.89
C LEU A 70 -8.43 -0.41 65.55
N ALA A 71 -8.12 -1.61 65.06
CA ALA A 71 -7.04 -2.44 65.58
C ALA A 71 -6.30 -3.14 64.45
N LEU A 72 -5.01 -3.39 64.63
CA LEU A 72 -4.25 -4.25 63.74
C LEU A 72 -4.64 -5.71 63.99
N ALA A 73 -4.77 -6.50 62.91
CA ALA A 73 -5.13 -7.90 63.04
C ALA A 73 -3.94 -8.69 63.64
N ALA A 74 -4.18 -9.46 64.71
CA ALA A 74 -3.13 -10.19 65.42
C ALA A 74 -2.45 -11.28 64.57
N ASP A 75 -3.14 -11.78 63.54
CA ASP A 75 -2.66 -12.77 62.57
C ASP A 75 -1.78 -12.16 61.47
N SER A 76 -1.91 -10.86 61.17
CA SER A 76 -1.21 -10.22 60.07
C SER A 76 -1.14 -8.69 60.27
N PRO A 77 0.04 -8.10 60.56
CA PRO A 77 0.19 -6.66 60.76
C PRO A 77 -0.16 -5.78 59.55
N ARG A 78 -0.31 -6.39 58.37
CA ARG A 78 -0.73 -5.71 57.13
C ARG A 78 -2.26 -5.58 57.01
N LYS A 79 -3.03 -6.28 57.84
CA LYS A 79 -4.50 -6.23 57.86
C LYS A 79 -4.98 -5.36 59.02
N VAL A 80 -6.04 -4.60 58.78
CA VAL A 80 -6.66 -3.72 59.77
C VAL A 80 -8.09 -4.16 60.03
N ASN A 81 -8.41 -4.43 61.29
CA ASN A 81 -9.76 -4.74 61.75
C ASN A 81 -10.41 -3.45 62.24
N ALA A 82 -11.52 -3.06 61.64
CA ALA A 82 -12.34 -1.94 62.08
C ALA A 82 -13.69 -2.45 62.60
N VAL A 83 -14.15 -1.90 63.71
CA VAL A 83 -15.51 -2.13 64.21
C VAL A 83 -16.33 -0.90 63.88
N ILE A 84 -17.49 -1.11 63.26
CA ILE A 84 -18.45 -0.06 62.94
C ILE A 84 -19.75 -0.28 63.70
N ALA A 85 -20.39 0.81 64.11
CA ALA A 85 -21.73 0.79 64.68
C ALA A 85 -22.69 1.45 63.70
N VAL A 86 -23.69 0.69 63.25
CA VAL A 86 -24.66 1.09 62.22
C VAL A 86 -26.08 1.04 62.78
N LEU A 87 -26.98 1.87 62.24
CA LEU A 87 -28.39 1.85 62.61
C LEU A 87 -29.04 0.47 62.33
N PRO A 88 -29.96 -0.02 63.18
CA PRO A 88 -30.52 -1.39 63.07
C PRO A 88 -31.41 -1.59 61.83
N ASP A 89 -31.95 -0.52 61.27
CA ASP A 89 -32.76 -0.49 60.06
C ASP A 89 -31.93 -0.51 58.76
N THR A 90 -30.60 -0.40 58.86
CA THR A 90 -29.73 -0.41 57.69
C THR A 90 -29.62 -1.83 57.12
N PRO A 91 -29.90 -2.03 55.81
CA PRO A 91 -29.90 -3.35 55.18
C PRO A 91 -28.48 -3.87 54.89
N VAL A 92 -27.67 -4.06 55.93
CA VAL A 92 -26.34 -4.67 55.81
C VAL A 92 -26.51 -6.19 55.64
N ARG A 93 -25.87 -6.73 54.60
CA ARG A 93 -25.95 -8.13 54.19
C ARG A 93 -24.55 -8.72 53.96
N ALA A 94 -24.47 -10.04 53.80
CA ALA A 94 -23.21 -10.74 53.56
C ALA A 94 -22.54 -10.36 52.22
N ASP A 95 -23.33 -9.94 51.23
CA ASP A 95 -22.88 -9.43 49.94
C ASP A 95 -22.62 -7.92 49.94
N THR A 96 -22.73 -7.25 51.09
CA THR A 96 -22.40 -5.83 51.21
C THR A 96 -20.91 -5.64 51.03
N LYS A 97 -20.55 -4.86 50.01
CA LYS A 97 -19.16 -4.53 49.74
C LYS A 97 -18.73 -3.37 50.62
N VAL A 98 -17.47 -3.42 51.06
CA VAL A 98 -16.89 -2.40 51.92
C VAL A 98 -15.71 -1.76 51.21
N GLY A 99 -15.78 -0.43 51.08
CA GLY A 99 -14.72 0.41 50.55
C GLY A 99 -14.34 1.53 51.51
N LEU A 100 -13.20 2.16 51.25
CA LEU A 100 -12.83 3.46 51.81
C LEU A 100 -13.09 4.51 50.73
N ASP A 101 -13.90 5.51 51.04
CA ASP A 101 -14.10 6.67 50.19
C ASP A 101 -13.52 7.92 50.86
N PHE A 102 -13.26 8.98 50.11
CA PHE A 102 -12.69 10.22 50.62
C PHE A 102 -13.60 11.39 50.29
N GLN A 103 -14.22 11.97 51.33
CA GLN A 103 -15.16 13.07 51.17
C GLN A 103 -14.50 14.44 51.35
N GLY A 104 -14.94 15.39 50.50
CA GLY A 104 -14.53 16.79 50.54
C GLY A 104 -13.15 17.08 49.93
N LEU A 105 -12.81 18.38 49.79
CA LEU A 105 -11.51 18.80 49.25
C LEU A 105 -10.32 18.43 50.15
N THR A 106 -10.56 18.24 51.44
CA THR A 106 -9.54 17.81 52.41
C THR A 106 -9.31 16.30 52.39
N GLY A 107 -10.14 15.54 51.67
CA GLY A 107 -10.00 14.09 51.51
C GLY A 107 -10.12 13.34 52.83
N VAL A 108 -11.15 13.61 53.63
CA VAL A 108 -11.36 12.89 54.89
C VAL A 108 -11.89 11.49 54.57
N PRO A 109 -11.23 10.42 55.04
CA PRO A 109 -11.65 9.06 54.76
C PRO A 109 -12.93 8.70 55.51
N VAL A 110 -13.83 8.02 54.81
CA VAL A 110 -15.08 7.49 55.32
C VAL A 110 -15.23 6.04 54.88
N VAL A 111 -15.93 5.24 55.67
CA VAL A 111 -16.23 3.85 55.30
C VAL A 111 -17.48 3.85 54.42
N ALA A 112 -17.35 3.36 53.19
CA ALA A 112 -18.46 3.21 52.26
C ALA A 112 -18.93 1.75 52.23
N LEU A 113 -20.21 1.54 52.50
CA LEU A 113 -20.91 0.28 52.36
C LEU A 113 -21.75 0.35 51.08
N GLU A 114 -21.59 -0.61 50.19
CA GLU A 114 -22.39 -0.75 48.99
C GLU A 114 -23.26 -1.99 49.09
N GLY A 115 -24.57 -1.80 48.98
CA GLY A 115 -25.54 -2.90 49.06
C GLY A 115 -25.43 -3.84 47.86
N GLY A 116 -25.40 -5.15 48.11
CA GLY A 116 -25.43 -6.15 47.06
C GLY A 116 -26.84 -6.43 46.50
N ALA A 117 -26.92 -7.30 45.51
CA ALA A 117 -28.13 -7.53 44.71
C ALA A 117 -29.17 -8.46 45.38
N GLN A 118 -28.86 -9.11 46.51
CA GLN A 118 -29.78 -10.03 47.17
C GLN A 118 -30.75 -9.32 48.14
N LEU A 119 -32.05 -9.59 48.00
CA LEU A 119 -33.12 -8.97 48.79
C LEU A 119 -33.60 -9.82 50.00
N ALA A 120 -32.99 -10.98 50.26
CA ALA A 120 -33.41 -11.92 51.32
C ALA A 120 -32.86 -11.57 52.72
N ALA A 121 -33.59 -11.95 53.78
CA ALA A 121 -33.39 -11.53 55.17
C ALA A 121 -31.99 -11.79 55.75
N SER A 122 -31.49 -10.83 56.54
CA SER A 122 -30.16 -10.83 57.17
C SER A 122 -30.00 -11.99 58.17
N GLY A 123 -29.00 -12.85 57.94
CA GLY A 123 -28.58 -13.90 58.88
C GLY A 123 -27.52 -13.43 59.88
N PRO A 124 -27.09 -14.29 60.84
CA PRO A 124 -26.09 -13.93 61.84
C PRO A 124 -24.70 -13.67 61.22
N VAL A 125 -24.31 -12.38 61.30
CA VAL A 125 -23.02 -11.71 61.07
C VAL A 125 -21.86 -12.53 60.45
N PRO A 126 -21.57 -12.34 59.15
CA PRO A 126 -20.25 -12.63 58.58
C PRO A 126 -19.37 -11.37 58.53
N THR A 127 -18.06 -11.55 58.76
CA THR A 127 -17.03 -10.51 58.56
C THR A 127 -17.07 -10.00 57.12
N LEU A 128 -17.17 -8.68 56.94
CA LEU A 128 -17.12 -8.07 55.61
C LEU A 128 -15.66 -7.85 55.22
N VAL A 129 -15.27 -8.39 54.06
CA VAL A 129 -13.89 -8.30 53.52
C VAL A 129 -13.85 -7.22 52.44
N ALA A 130 -12.93 -6.26 52.57
CA ALA A 130 -12.74 -5.20 51.57
C ALA A 130 -12.02 -5.71 50.31
N GLU A 131 -12.40 -5.20 49.13
CA GLU A 131 -11.79 -5.56 47.84
C GLU A 131 -10.32 -5.08 47.74
N PRO A 132 -9.46 -5.75 46.94
CA PRO A 132 -8.10 -5.30 46.70
C PRO A 132 -8.07 -3.88 46.11
N GLY A 133 -7.35 -2.96 46.76
CA GLY A 133 -7.27 -1.55 46.33
C GLY A 133 -8.30 -0.62 46.97
N ALA A 134 -9.21 -1.13 47.79
CA ALA A 134 -10.26 -0.36 48.49
C ALA A 134 -9.76 0.74 49.46
N GLY A 135 -8.44 0.89 49.67
CA GLY A 135 -7.82 1.96 50.47
C GLY A 135 -6.90 2.89 49.68
N GLN A 136 -6.80 2.72 48.36
CA GLN A 136 -5.91 3.54 47.52
C GLN A 136 -6.62 4.80 47.03
N SER A 137 -5.96 5.95 47.15
CA SER A 137 -6.46 7.20 46.55
C SER A 137 -6.14 7.25 45.05
N MET A 138 -7.01 7.91 44.27
CA MET A 138 -6.87 8.10 42.82
C MET A 138 -5.50 8.71 42.44
N THR A 139 -4.98 9.63 43.25
CA THR A 139 -3.67 10.27 43.03
C THR A 139 -2.51 9.30 43.18
N GLN A 140 -2.63 8.29 44.05
CA GLN A 140 -1.61 7.25 44.23
C GLN A 140 -1.57 6.33 43.01
N ALA A 141 -2.75 5.86 42.56
CA ALA A 141 -2.89 5.03 41.37
C ALA A 141 -2.35 5.73 40.10
N ALA A 142 -2.60 7.03 39.96
CA ALA A 142 -2.08 7.83 38.84
C ALA A 142 -0.54 7.90 38.83
N ARG A 143 0.10 8.12 40.00
CA ARG A 143 1.56 8.18 40.10
C ARG A 143 2.23 6.84 39.81
N ASP A 144 1.61 5.75 40.21
CA ASP A 144 2.14 4.40 39.92
C ASP A 144 1.97 4.04 38.44
N ALA A 145 0.89 4.49 37.81
CA ALA A 145 0.71 4.36 36.36
C ALA A 145 1.78 5.13 35.57
N LEU A 146 2.09 6.37 35.97
CA LEU A 146 3.14 7.19 35.35
C LEU A 146 4.52 6.52 35.40
N ARG A 147 4.91 6.00 36.56
CA ARG A 147 6.21 5.28 36.70
C ARG A 147 6.27 4.01 35.85
N ARG A 148 5.14 3.33 35.67
CA ARG A 148 5.05 2.15 34.78
C ARG A 148 5.26 2.54 33.33
N VAL A 149 4.71 3.67 32.89
CA VAL A 149 4.92 4.18 31.53
C VAL A 149 6.39 4.50 31.27
N ASP A 150 7.07 5.16 32.22
CA ASP A 150 8.50 5.45 32.10
C ASP A 150 9.35 4.18 32.00
N SER A 151 9.02 3.12 32.76
CA SER A 151 9.73 1.83 32.68
C SER A 151 9.53 1.12 31.34
N ILE A 152 8.30 1.14 30.80
CA ILE A 152 7.99 0.49 29.52
C ILE A 152 8.67 1.22 28.36
N LEU A 153 8.75 2.55 28.42
CA LEU A 153 9.45 3.34 27.41
C LEU A 153 10.97 3.14 27.45
N ALA A 154 11.56 2.96 28.63
CA ALA A 154 12.98 2.65 28.78
C ALA A 154 13.31 1.23 28.27
N ASP A 155 12.48 0.24 28.62
CA ASP A 155 12.73 -1.18 28.27
C ASP A 155 12.48 -1.49 26.78
N ASN A 156 11.67 -0.68 26.07
CA ASN A 156 11.34 -0.89 24.65
C ASN A 156 12.16 0.01 23.69
N ALA A 157 13.12 0.79 24.20
CA ALA A 157 13.88 1.74 23.38
C ALA A 157 14.72 1.05 22.28
N GLU A 158 15.31 -0.11 22.57
CA GLU A 158 16.20 -0.83 21.65
C GLU A 158 15.46 -1.46 20.44
N PRO A 159 14.34 -2.20 20.61
CA PRO A 159 13.51 -2.67 19.49
C PRO A 159 12.95 -1.53 18.63
N LEU A 160 12.57 -0.41 19.24
CA LEU A 160 11.98 0.73 18.53
C LEU A 160 13.02 1.43 17.65
N GLN A 161 14.25 1.59 18.15
CA GLN A 161 15.38 2.10 17.36
C GLN A 161 15.73 1.18 16.19
N SER A 162 15.71 -0.15 16.40
CA SER A 162 15.97 -1.12 15.31
C SER A 162 14.93 -1.03 14.20
N THR A 163 13.66 -0.82 14.56
CA THR A 163 12.55 -0.67 13.60
C THR A 163 12.69 0.62 12.80
N LEU A 164 13.07 1.72 13.46
CA LEU A 164 13.35 3.01 12.80
C LEU A 164 14.55 2.93 11.86
N ALA A 165 15.62 2.22 12.24
CA ALA A 165 16.78 1.98 11.40
C ALA A 165 16.41 1.15 10.16
N ASN A 166 15.65 0.06 10.34
CA ASN A 166 15.16 -0.78 9.25
C ASN A 166 14.23 -0.02 8.30
N LEU A 167 13.34 0.83 8.83
CA LEU A 167 12.50 1.73 8.03
C LEU A 167 13.35 2.69 7.20
N LYS A 168 14.39 3.30 7.78
CA LYS A 168 15.30 4.16 7.03
C LYS A 168 16.01 3.42 5.91
N THR A 169 16.57 2.23 6.17
CA THR A 169 17.23 1.41 5.16
C THR A 169 16.28 1.00 4.04
N PHE A 170 15.04 0.63 4.39
CA PHE A 170 14.00 0.31 3.42
C PHE A 170 13.59 1.53 2.59
N SER A 171 13.36 2.69 3.23
CA SER A 171 13.02 3.94 2.55
C SER A 171 14.14 4.43 1.64
N GLU A 172 15.40 4.29 2.04
CA GLU A 172 16.55 4.56 1.16
C GLU A 172 16.64 3.56 0.01
N GLY A 173 16.32 2.29 0.25
CA GLY A 173 16.20 1.26 -0.79
C GLY A 173 15.11 1.62 -1.81
N LEU A 174 13.96 2.08 -1.33
CA LEU A 174 12.85 2.53 -2.17
C LEU A 174 13.23 3.80 -2.95
N ALA A 175 13.85 4.78 -2.30
CA ALA A 175 14.33 6.02 -2.92
C ALA A 175 15.41 5.78 -3.99
N ARG A 176 16.25 4.74 -3.84
CA ARG A 176 17.21 4.31 -4.87
C ARG A 176 16.56 3.55 -6.03
N ASN A 177 15.39 2.96 -5.84
CA ASN A 177 14.69 2.14 -6.84
C ASN A 177 13.48 2.86 -7.48
N THR A 178 13.22 4.12 -7.15
CA THR A 178 12.18 4.97 -7.75
C THR A 178 12.25 4.96 -9.29
N GLY A 179 13.45 5.10 -9.86
CA GLY A 179 13.63 5.03 -11.31
C GLY A 179 13.28 3.67 -11.95
N LYS A 180 13.30 2.56 -11.19
CA LYS A 180 12.83 1.26 -11.69
C LYS A 180 11.30 1.12 -11.56
N LEU A 181 10.71 1.72 -10.53
CA LEU A 181 9.26 1.76 -10.35
C LEU A 181 8.59 2.60 -11.45
N ASP A 182 9.20 3.72 -11.83
CA ASP A 182 8.72 4.55 -12.96
C ASP A 182 8.72 3.76 -14.28
N ASN A 183 9.73 2.91 -14.50
CA ASN A 183 9.80 2.06 -15.68
C ASN A 183 8.78 0.92 -15.67
N ILE A 184 8.45 0.36 -14.51
CA ILE A 184 7.41 -0.67 -14.35
C ILE A 184 6.02 -0.06 -14.57
N VAL A 185 5.77 1.12 -14.00
CA VAL A 185 4.52 1.87 -14.19
C VAL A 185 4.36 2.27 -15.66
N ALA A 186 5.40 2.84 -16.29
CA ALA A 186 5.37 3.16 -17.71
C ALA A 186 5.25 1.92 -18.61
N GLY A 187 5.80 0.78 -18.20
CA GLY A 187 5.62 -0.51 -18.88
C GLY A 187 4.19 -1.00 -18.81
N LEU A 188 3.57 -0.92 -17.63
CA LEU A 188 2.19 -1.33 -17.38
C LEU A 188 1.20 -0.40 -18.08
N GLU A 189 1.44 0.92 -18.07
CA GLU A 189 0.66 1.92 -18.81
C GLU A 189 0.69 1.68 -20.32
N ARG A 190 1.81 1.26 -20.89
CA ARG A 190 1.89 0.88 -22.32
C ARG A 190 1.12 -0.41 -22.62
N MET A 191 1.09 -1.37 -21.69
CA MET A 191 0.34 -2.62 -21.85
C MET A 191 -1.18 -2.44 -21.67
N THR A 192 -1.60 -1.48 -20.84
CA THR A 192 -3.02 -1.17 -20.61
C THR A 192 -3.56 -0.05 -21.50
N GLY A 193 -2.75 0.45 -22.44
CA GLY A 193 -3.13 1.50 -23.39
C GLY A 193 -3.23 2.92 -22.79
N GLY A 194 -2.74 3.12 -21.57
CA GLY A 194 -2.76 4.39 -20.84
C GLY A 194 -1.48 5.23 -20.93
N GLY A 195 -0.43 4.74 -21.58
CA GLY A 195 0.77 5.54 -21.85
C GLY A 195 0.49 6.67 -22.85
N PRO A 196 1.30 7.75 -22.90
CA PRO A 196 1.21 8.73 -23.98
C PRO A 196 1.27 7.98 -25.30
N ALA A 197 0.30 8.25 -26.19
CA ALA A 197 0.23 7.62 -27.51
C ALA A 197 1.64 7.62 -28.11
N ALA A 198 2.16 6.43 -28.44
CA ALA A 198 3.48 6.32 -29.05
C ALA A 198 3.52 7.32 -30.21
N ALA A 199 4.51 8.21 -30.21
CA ALA A 199 4.60 9.28 -31.20
C ALA A 199 4.40 8.67 -32.61
N PRO A 200 3.54 9.26 -33.45
CA PRO A 200 3.23 8.70 -34.75
C PRO A 200 4.53 8.56 -35.55
N LYS A 201 4.83 7.33 -35.95
CA LYS A 201 6.04 7.06 -36.73
C LYS A 201 5.89 7.65 -38.13
N ILE A 202 6.94 8.29 -38.62
CA ILE A 202 7.00 8.78 -39.99
C ILE A 202 7.16 7.56 -40.90
N VAL A 203 6.21 7.39 -41.82
CA VAL A 203 6.19 6.27 -42.76
C VAL A 203 6.88 6.66 -44.05
N TYR A 204 7.84 5.85 -44.48
CA TYR A 204 8.58 6.01 -45.73
C TYR A 204 8.37 4.83 -46.66
N ASP A 205 8.61 5.06 -47.95
CA ASP A 205 8.55 4.06 -49.00
C ASP A 205 9.85 4.10 -49.82
N LEU A 206 10.21 2.99 -50.44
CA LEU A 206 11.31 2.94 -51.40
C LEU A 206 10.89 3.62 -52.70
N THR A 207 11.79 4.45 -53.23
CA THR A 207 11.60 5.16 -54.48
C THR A 207 12.57 4.64 -55.53
N LEU A 208 12.06 4.37 -56.73
CA LEU A 208 12.90 3.96 -57.86
C LEU A 208 13.36 5.21 -58.62
N SER A 209 14.66 5.32 -58.87
CA SER A 209 15.23 6.50 -59.56
C SER A 209 15.22 6.41 -61.09
N ARG A 210 14.80 5.27 -61.68
CA ARG A 210 14.93 5.01 -63.12
C ARG A 210 13.74 5.54 -63.92
N GLN A 211 14.02 6.14 -65.07
CA GLN A 211 13.02 6.50 -66.07
C GLN A 211 12.52 5.25 -66.82
N ARG A 212 11.21 5.20 -67.11
CA ARG A 212 10.57 4.05 -67.77
C ARG A 212 11.15 3.82 -69.16
N ALA A 213 11.62 2.61 -69.43
CA ALA A 213 12.14 2.18 -70.73
C ALA A 213 11.02 2.21 -71.78
N THR A 214 11.38 2.62 -73.00
CA THR A 214 10.43 2.71 -74.12
C THR A 214 10.42 1.46 -74.99
N THR A 215 11.53 0.73 -75.05
CA THR A 215 11.65 -0.51 -75.83
C THR A 215 11.30 -1.73 -74.99
N PRO A 216 10.36 -2.59 -75.43
CA PRO A 216 10.01 -3.79 -74.68
C PRO A 216 11.19 -4.76 -74.54
N ARG A 217 11.40 -5.26 -73.32
CA ARG A 217 12.32 -6.36 -73.05
C ARG A 217 11.55 -7.67 -73.08
N GLN A 218 11.70 -8.42 -74.17
CA GLN A 218 11.01 -9.69 -74.35
C GLN A 218 11.61 -10.81 -73.48
N LEU A 219 10.75 -11.56 -72.80
CA LEU A 219 11.03 -12.82 -72.12
C LEU A 219 10.38 -13.98 -72.88
N LYS A 220 10.98 -15.16 -72.83
CA LYS A 220 10.34 -16.40 -73.26
C LYS A 220 9.54 -16.99 -72.10
N GLY A 221 8.21 -16.87 -72.17
CA GLY A 221 7.31 -17.45 -71.16
C GLY A 221 6.89 -16.50 -70.05
N GLN A 222 5.94 -16.95 -69.23
CA GLN A 222 5.38 -16.18 -68.12
C GLN A 222 6.25 -16.31 -66.86
N LEU A 223 6.69 -15.16 -66.33
CA LEU A 223 7.41 -15.08 -65.06
C LEU A 223 6.43 -14.76 -63.91
N VAL A 224 6.56 -15.48 -62.80
CA VAL A 224 5.89 -15.15 -61.54
C VAL A 224 6.93 -14.81 -60.47
N LEU A 225 6.74 -13.69 -59.78
CA LEU A 225 7.51 -13.31 -58.61
C LEU A 225 6.84 -13.91 -57.36
N ALA A 226 7.52 -14.85 -56.72
CA ALA A 226 7.08 -15.40 -55.45
C ALA A 226 7.20 -14.34 -54.33
N ASP A 227 6.55 -14.58 -53.19
CA ASP A 227 6.77 -13.78 -51.99
C ASP A 227 8.24 -13.87 -51.55
N PRO A 228 8.96 -12.74 -51.42
CA PRO A 228 10.34 -12.76 -50.95
C PRO A 228 10.45 -13.38 -49.56
N SER A 229 11.43 -14.26 -49.39
CA SER A 229 11.76 -14.87 -48.11
C SER A 229 12.83 -14.06 -47.39
N ALA A 230 12.82 -14.06 -46.06
CA ALA A 230 13.83 -13.41 -45.25
C ALA A 230 13.94 -14.08 -43.88
N ILE A 231 15.05 -13.88 -43.18
CA ILE A 231 15.13 -14.21 -41.75
C ILE A 231 14.22 -13.26 -40.94
N LEU A 232 13.73 -13.72 -39.79
CA LEU A 232 12.70 -13.03 -39.00
C LEU A 232 13.02 -11.56 -38.70
N MET A 233 14.30 -11.22 -38.50
CA MET A 233 14.70 -9.83 -38.24
C MET A 233 14.42 -8.88 -39.41
N PHE A 234 14.47 -9.37 -40.65
CA PHE A 234 14.14 -8.59 -41.85
C PHE A 234 12.65 -8.60 -42.16
N ASP A 235 11.83 -9.46 -41.54
CA ASP A 235 10.38 -9.39 -41.67
C ASP A 235 9.81 -8.33 -40.72
N THR A 236 10.09 -7.07 -41.03
CA THR A 236 9.74 -5.93 -40.19
C THR A 236 9.49 -4.68 -41.03
N GLN A 237 8.79 -3.71 -40.45
CA GLN A 237 8.64 -2.36 -40.99
C GLN A 237 9.75 -1.42 -40.48
N ARG A 238 10.61 -1.86 -39.55
CA ARG A 238 11.63 -0.98 -38.97
C ARG A 238 12.81 -0.77 -39.93
N ILE A 239 13.42 0.41 -39.85
CA ILE A 239 14.78 0.60 -40.38
C ILE A 239 15.75 -0.10 -39.42
N LEU A 240 16.43 -1.13 -39.91
CA LEU A 240 17.37 -1.93 -39.13
C LEU A 240 18.76 -1.30 -39.16
N VAL A 241 19.50 -1.43 -38.07
CA VAL A 241 20.88 -0.93 -37.94
C VAL A 241 21.81 -2.00 -37.34
N THR A 242 23.07 -1.99 -37.75
CA THR A 242 24.14 -2.86 -37.26
C THR A 242 25.37 -2.02 -36.88
N PRO A 243 26.02 -2.25 -35.71
CA PRO A 243 25.68 -3.24 -34.70
C PRO A 243 24.38 -2.88 -33.93
N PRO A 244 23.66 -3.89 -33.39
CA PRO A 244 22.51 -3.65 -32.53
C PRO A 244 22.92 -2.81 -31.31
N GLY A 245 22.20 -1.71 -31.04
CA GLY A 245 22.53 -0.81 -29.94
C GLY A 245 23.56 0.28 -30.26
N GLY A 246 23.96 0.45 -31.54
CA GLY A 246 24.52 1.71 -32.01
C GLY A 246 23.55 2.88 -31.82
N ASP A 247 23.91 4.10 -32.27
CA ASP A 247 23.02 5.27 -32.21
C ASP A 247 21.83 5.14 -33.19
N ALA A 248 20.96 4.17 -32.90
CA ALA A 248 19.74 3.83 -33.61
C ALA A 248 18.60 4.80 -33.28
N SER A 249 18.83 5.72 -32.34
CA SER A 249 17.85 6.72 -31.92
C SER A 249 17.39 7.59 -33.09
N ALA A 250 18.30 7.84 -34.04
CA ALA A 250 18.08 8.54 -35.30
C ALA A 250 17.01 7.91 -36.23
N PHE A 251 16.64 6.66 -35.97
CA PHE A 251 15.66 5.91 -36.77
C PHE A 251 14.50 5.35 -35.93
N ALA A 252 14.37 5.77 -34.66
CA ALA A 252 13.38 5.21 -33.75
C ALA A 252 11.95 5.64 -34.09
N ASP A 253 11.80 6.82 -34.68
CA ASP A 253 10.54 7.49 -35.05
C ASP A 253 10.15 7.27 -36.52
N VAL A 254 10.91 6.48 -37.27
CA VAL A 254 10.64 6.22 -38.70
C VAL A 254 10.43 4.74 -38.97
N GLN A 255 9.65 4.43 -40.01
CA GLN A 255 9.41 3.07 -40.46
C GLN A 255 9.07 3.00 -41.95
N TRP A 256 9.16 1.82 -42.54
CA TRP A 256 8.67 1.49 -43.87
C TRP A 256 7.14 1.39 -43.89
N GLY A 257 6.55 1.64 -45.06
CA GLY A 257 5.11 1.53 -45.29
C GLY A 257 4.56 0.10 -45.24
N ASP A 258 5.42 -0.90 -45.41
CA ASP A 258 5.10 -2.31 -45.29
C ASP A 258 6.33 -3.09 -44.79
N SER A 259 6.16 -4.37 -44.46
CA SER A 259 7.26 -5.30 -44.19
C SER A 259 8.28 -5.26 -45.34
N ILE A 260 9.58 -5.31 -45.02
CA ILE A 260 10.64 -5.29 -46.03
C ILE A 260 10.42 -6.33 -47.15
N PRO A 261 9.99 -7.59 -46.89
CA PRO A 261 9.69 -8.54 -47.96
C PRO A 261 8.60 -8.06 -48.93
N LYS A 262 7.49 -7.52 -48.43
CA LYS A 262 6.40 -7.00 -49.27
C LYS A 262 6.81 -5.74 -50.03
N LEU A 263 7.58 -4.88 -49.38
CA LEU A 263 8.18 -3.69 -50.00
C LEU A 263 9.10 -4.07 -51.17
N VAL A 264 10.03 -4.99 -50.95
CA VAL A 264 10.94 -5.50 -51.98
C VAL A 264 10.17 -6.14 -53.13
N GLN A 265 9.15 -6.94 -52.86
CA GLN A 265 8.32 -7.56 -53.90
C GLN A 265 7.64 -6.51 -54.78
N ALA A 266 6.95 -5.55 -54.15
CA ALA A 266 6.22 -4.52 -54.85
C ALA A 266 7.14 -3.67 -55.73
N LYS A 267 8.32 -3.31 -55.20
CA LYS A 267 9.29 -2.46 -55.92
C LYS A 267 10.07 -3.23 -56.99
N LEU A 268 10.34 -4.52 -56.80
CA LEU A 268 10.89 -5.35 -57.87
C LEU A 268 9.91 -5.48 -59.03
N LEU A 269 8.63 -5.75 -58.75
CA LEU A 269 7.59 -5.80 -59.77
C LEU A 269 7.49 -4.47 -60.53
N GLN A 270 7.48 -3.36 -59.79
CA GLN A 270 7.52 -2.01 -60.38
C GLN A 270 8.78 -1.79 -61.24
N SER A 271 9.95 -2.33 -60.86
CA SER A 271 11.16 -2.25 -61.68
C SER A 271 11.04 -3.03 -62.99
N PHE A 272 10.41 -4.21 -63.00
CA PHE A 272 10.14 -4.94 -64.25
C PHE A 272 9.18 -4.16 -65.17
N GLU A 273 8.14 -3.53 -64.61
CA GLU A 273 7.23 -2.66 -65.36
C GLU A 273 7.95 -1.42 -65.91
N ASN A 274 8.84 -0.82 -65.11
CA ASN A 274 9.65 0.33 -65.52
C ASN A 274 10.61 -0.02 -66.66
N ASP A 275 11.13 -1.25 -66.70
CA ASP A 275 12.00 -1.72 -67.79
C ASP A 275 11.20 -2.30 -68.99
N ASN A 276 9.87 -2.13 -69.02
CA ASN A 276 8.97 -2.55 -70.10
C ASN A 276 9.12 -4.04 -70.45
N VAL A 277 9.25 -4.90 -69.43
CA VAL A 277 9.40 -6.35 -69.60
C VAL A 277 8.08 -6.98 -70.08
N THR A 278 8.15 -7.82 -71.12
CA THR A 278 6.99 -8.45 -71.77
C THR A 278 7.20 -9.97 -71.93
N PRO A 279 6.24 -10.84 -71.55
CA PRO A 279 5.05 -10.50 -70.74
C PRO A 279 5.46 -9.94 -69.35
N PRO A 280 4.63 -9.07 -68.75
CA PRO A 280 4.94 -8.52 -67.44
C PRO A 280 4.94 -9.65 -66.40
N PRO A 281 5.87 -9.64 -65.43
CA PRO A 281 5.82 -10.59 -64.34
C PRO A 281 4.52 -10.44 -63.54
N ALA A 282 4.00 -11.54 -63.01
CA ALA A 282 2.81 -11.56 -62.18
C ALA A 282 3.16 -11.95 -60.73
N ARG A 283 2.22 -11.76 -59.81
CA ARG A 283 2.35 -12.27 -58.44
C ARG A 283 1.82 -13.69 -58.37
N GLU A 284 2.33 -14.47 -57.41
CA GLU A 284 1.87 -15.85 -57.21
C GLU A 284 0.38 -15.94 -56.86
N ILE A 285 -0.17 -14.91 -56.20
CA ILE A 285 -1.60 -14.84 -55.84
C ILE A 285 -2.53 -14.63 -57.04
N ASP A 286 -2.01 -14.18 -58.19
CA ASP A 286 -2.82 -13.87 -59.37
C ASP A 286 -3.30 -15.15 -60.10
N GLY A 287 -2.83 -16.34 -59.67
CA GLY A 287 -3.27 -17.63 -60.21
C GLY A 287 -2.87 -17.89 -61.67
N ILE A 288 -1.89 -17.14 -62.18
CA ILE A 288 -1.42 -17.24 -63.57
C ILE A 288 -0.50 -18.46 -63.73
N GLU A 289 -0.73 -19.26 -64.78
CA GLU A 289 0.17 -20.37 -65.12
C GLU A 289 1.56 -19.81 -65.47
N SER A 290 2.58 -20.20 -64.69
CA SER A 290 3.94 -19.69 -64.81
C SER A 290 4.86 -20.70 -65.48
N ASP A 291 5.64 -20.26 -66.47
CA ASP A 291 6.76 -21.04 -67.01
C ASP A 291 7.98 -20.95 -66.10
N TYR A 292 8.13 -19.80 -65.45
CA TYR A 292 9.26 -19.50 -64.56
C TYR A 292 8.79 -18.85 -63.26
N ARG A 293 9.49 -19.17 -62.18
CA ARG A 293 9.29 -18.56 -60.86
C ARG A 293 10.57 -17.89 -60.37
N LEU A 294 10.48 -16.60 -60.08
CA LEU A 294 11.56 -15.82 -59.45
C LEU A 294 11.42 -15.91 -57.93
N LEU A 295 12.34 -16.60 -57.28
CA LEU A 295 12.47 -16.63 -55.82
C LEU A 295 13.50 -15.59 -55.39
N VAL A 296 13.12 -14.76 -54.42
CA VAL A 296 14.00 -13.75 -53.82
C VAL A 296 14.17 -14.06 -52.33
N GLU A 297 15.41 -14.07 -51.87
CA GLU A 297 15.78 -14.21 -50.46
C GLU A 297 16.56 -12.96 -50.03
N ILE A 298 16.08 -12.29 -48.99
CA ILE A 298 16.69 -11.07 -48.45
C ILE A 298 17.78 -11.47 -47.46
N ARG A 299 19.04 -11.25 -47.85
CA ARG A 299 20.23 -11.57 -47.05
C ARG A 299 20.67 -10.40 -46.17
N THR A 300 20.56 -9.18 -46.69
CA THR A 300 20.84 -7.94 -45.95
C THR A 300 19.85 -6.86 -46.35
N PHE A 301 19.34 -6.14 -45.36
CA PHE A 301 18.53 -4.94 -45.54
C PHE A 301 18.65 -4.07 -44.29
N GLN A 302 19.74 -3.33 -44.17
CA GLN A 302 20.12 -2.65 -42.93
C GLN A 302 21.02 -1.45 -43.18
N ILE A 303 21.15 -0.58 -42.18
CA ILE A 303 22.19 0.46 -42.13
C ILE A 303 23.35 -0.08 -41.32
N GLU A 304 24.52 -0.17 -41.92
CA GLU A 304 25.75 -0.38 -41.18
C GLU A 304 26.24 0.97 -40.63
N LEU A 305 26.30 1.06 -39.30
CA LEU A 305 26.82 2.21 -38.58
C LEU A 305 28.34 2.09 -38.43
N GLY A 306 29.04 3.21 -38.55
CA GLY A 306 30.49 3.31 -38.44
C GLY A 306 30.95 4.69 -38.87
N ASP A 307 32.24 4.86 -39.19
CA ASP A 307 32.81 6.13 -39.66
C ASP A 307 32.13 6.64 -40.95
N GLN A 308 31.62 5.70 -41.76
CA GLN A 308 30.89 5.98 -42.99
C GLN A 308 29.59 5.16 -42.98
N PRO A 309 28.50 5.69 -42.38
CA PRO A 309 27.25 4.96 -42.31
C PRO A 309 26.73 4.67 -43.72
N ARG A 310 26.26 3.44 -43.97
CA ARG A 310 25.80 3.01 -45.30
C ARG A 310 24.56 2.13 -45.21
N ALA A 311 23.61 2.35 -46.11
CA ALA A 311 22.47 1.48 -46.35
C ALA A 311 22.93 0.34 -47.25
N GLU A 312 22.77 -0.90 -46.79
CA GLU A 312 23.16 -2.11 -47.50
C GLU A 312 21.93 -2.96 -47.83
N ILE A 313 21.88 -3.42 -49.07
CA ILE A 313 20.87 -4.35 -49.57
C ILE A 313 21.59 -5.51 -50.26
N GLY A 314 21.20 -6.72 -49.90
CA GLY A 314 21.73 -7.97 -50.46
C GLY A 314 20.61 -8.96 -50.68
N LEU A 315 20.44 -9.41 -51.93
CA LEU A 315 19.41 -10.34 -52.36
C LEU A 315 20.05 -11.58 -52.98
N SER A 316 19.57 -12.77 -52.59
CA SER A 316 19.77 -14.01 -53.32
C SER A 316 18.59 -14.23 -54.24
N VAL A 317 18.82 -14.30 -55.56
CA VAL A 317 17.75 -14.52 -56.53
C VAL A 317 17.95 -15.84 -57.24
N ARG A 318 16.88 -16.62 -57.37
CA ARG A 318 16.84 -17.90 -58.08
C ARG A 318 15.68 -17.91 -59.06
N ILE A 319 15.93 -18.44 -60.25
CA ILE A 319 14.89 -18.70 -61.27
C ILE A 319 14.64 -20.19 -61.27
N LEU A 320 13.40 -20.60 -61.03
CA LEU A 320 12.95 -21.98 -61.18
C LEU A 320 12.18 -22.12 -62.49
N GLY A 321 12.37 -23.23 -63.19
CA GLY A 321 11.53 -23.61 -64.33
C GLY A 321 10.22 -24.27 -63.88
N LYS A 322 9.34 -24.54 -64.84
CA LYS A 322 8.02 -25.17 -64.63
C LYS A 322 8.07 -26.49 -63.84
N GLU A 323 9.15 -27.26 -63.99
CA GLU A 323 9.36 -28.55 -63.30
C GLU A 323 9.98 -28.41 -61.91
N GLY A 324 10.23 -27.18 -61.45
CA GLY A 324 10.81 -26.89 -60.13
C GLY A 324 12.34 -26.98 -60.04
N HIS A 325 13.03 -27.30 -61.14
CA HIS A 325 14.49 -27.26 -61.18
C HIS A 325 14.99 -25.81 -61.21
N ILE A 326 16.17 -25.56 -60.61
CA ILE A 326 16.80 -24.25 -60.63
C ILE A 326 17.43 -24.04 -62.01
N VAL A 327 16.95 -23.04 -62.75
CA VAL A 327 17.48 -22.61 -64.05
C VAL A 327 18.74 -21.78 -63.84
N ALA A 328 18.70 -20.83 -62.91
CA ALA A 328 19.83 -19.97 -62.59
C ALA A 328 19.72 -19.43 -61.15
N ALA A 329 20.86 -19.10 -60.55
CA ALA A 329 20.94 -18.48 -59.23
C ALA A 329 22.06 -17.44 -59.21
N ARG A 330 21.81 -16.29 -58.58
CA ARG A 330 22.80 -15.21 -58.44
C ARG A 330 22.52 -14.37 -57.20
N SER A 331 23.57 -13.88 -56.54
CA SER A 331 23.47 -12.86 -55.50
C SER A 331 23.69 -11.46 -56.07
N PHE A 332 22.96 -10.49 -55.54
CA PHE A 332 23.04 -9.07 -55.90
C PHE A 332 23.17 -8.24 -54.63
N GLU A 333 24.13 -7.33 -54.62
CA GLU A 333 24.42 -6.51 -53.45
C GLU A 333 24.70 -5.07 -53.88
N ALA A 334 24.21 -4.11 -53.12
CA ALA A 334 24.57 -2.72 -53.27
C ALA A 334 24.59 -2.03 -51.90
N ALA A 335 25.54 -1.10 -51.75
CA ALA A 335 25.61 -0.23 -50.60
C ALA A 335 25.63 1.24 -51.04
N ARG A 336 25.01 2.11 -50.24
CA ARG A 336 25.05 3.57 -50.44
C ARG A 336 25.32 4.28 -49.13
N ARG A 337 26.24 5.23 -49.16
CA ARG A 337 26.60 6.05 -48.00
C ARG A 337 25.44 6.96 -47.62
N LEU A 338 25.23 7.15 -46.32
CA LEU A 338 24.34 8.15 -45.77
C LEU A 338 25.09 9.48 -45.62
N GLU A 339 24.51 10.55 -46.15
CA GLU A 339 25.03 11.91 -45.96
C GLU A 339 24.86 12.39 -44.51
N THR A 340 23.75 12.00 -43.87
CA THR A 340 23.43 12.32 -42.48
C THR A 340 22.76 11.13 -41.80
N ASN A 341 22.93 10.98 -40.49
CA ASN A 341 22.32 9.90 -39.72
C ASN A 341 20.88 10.25 -39.34
N ASN A 342 19.95 10.20 -40.30
CA ASN A 342 18.52 10.46 -40.08
C ASN A 342 17.64 9.69 -41.08
N GLY A 343 16.34 9.62 -40.81
CA GLY A 343 15.34 8.94 -41.64
C GLY A 343 15.38 9.31 -43.14
N PRO A 344 15.25 10.59 -43.53
CA PRO A 344 15.28 11.00 -44.94
C PRO A 344 16.54 10.58 -45.70
N ALA A 345 17.72 10.71 -45.09
CA ALA A 345 18.98 10.32 -45.71
C ALA A 345 19.13 8.80 -45.82
N ALA A 346 18.67 8.04 -44.82
CA ALA A 346 18.60 6.59 -44.89
C ALA A 346 17.70 6.12 -46.03
N VAL A 347 16.49 6.67 -46.15
CA VAL A 347 15.53 6.31 -47.20
C VAL A 347 16.10 6.62 -48.57
N LYS A 348 16.75 7.78 -48.75
CA LYS A 348 17.45 8.11 -50.00
C LYS A 348 18.52 7.07 -50.34
N ALA A 349 19.38 6.72 -49.38
CA ALA A 349 20.45 5.75 -49.59
C ALA A 349 19.89 4.34 -49.92
N PHE A 350 18.84 3.90 -49.22
CA PHE A 350 18.15 2.64 -49.53
C PHE A 350 17.50 2.66 -50.92
N SER A 351 16.83 3.74 -51.31
CA SER A 351 16.22 3.91 -52.64
C SER A 351 17.26 3.80 -53.76
N GLU A 352 18.43 4.43 -53.59
CA GLU A 352 19.53 4.38 -54.56
C GLU A 352 20.18 2.98 -54.63
N ALA A 353 20.41 2.34 -53.47
CA ALA A 353 20.93 0.98 -53.39
C ALA A 353 19.96 -0.02 -54.04
N PHE A 354 18.67 0.08 -53.70
CA PHE A 354 17.63 -0.78 -54.24
C PHE A 354 17.45 -0.59 -55.74
N SER A 355 17.48 0.65 -56.24
CA SER A 355 17.40 0.93 -57.68
C SER A 355 18.52 0.23 -58.46
N THR A 356 19.72 0.14 -57.87
CA THR A 356 20.85 -0.59 -58.47
C THR A 356 20.58 -2.09 -58.49
N VAL A 357 20.28 -2.67 -57.32
CA VAL A 357 20.00 -4.11 -57.19
C VAL A 357 18.84 -4.53 -58.09
N ALA A 358 17.74 -3.78 -58.10
CA ALA A 358 16.58 -4.10 -58.91
C ALA A 358 16.88 -4.03 -60.41
N SER A 359 17.64 -3.03 -60.87
CA SER A 359 18.10 -2.97 -62.27
C SER A 359 18.94 -4.19 -62.65
N ASP A 360 19.86 -4.60 -61.78
CA ASP A 360 20.73 -5.76 -62.03
C ASP A 360 19.94 -7.06 -62.07
N VAL A 361 18.96 -7.22 -61.17
CA VAL A 361 18.05 -8.37 -61.13
C VAL A 361 17.20 -8.44 -62.41
N VAL A 362 16.59 -7.34 -62.84
CA VAL A 362 15.76 -7.30 -64.07
C VAL A 362 16.62 -7.57 -65.31
N GLY A 363 17.81 -6.95 -65.37
CA GLY A 363 18.78 -7.15 -66.45
C GLY A 363 19.18 -8.62 -66.58
N TRP A 364 19.63 -9.23 -65.48
CA TRP A 364 20.02 -10.64 -65.42
C TRP A 364 18.86 -11.58 -65.71
N THR A 365 17.67 -11.34 -65.16
CA THR A 365 16.49 -12.17 -65.42
C THR A 365 16.15 -12.18 -66.92
N GLY A 366 16.20 -11.01 -67.55
CA GLY A 366 15.98 -10.88 -68.98
C GLY A 366 17.11 -11.43 -69.86
N GLU A 367 18.32 -11.64 -69.33
CA GLU A 367 19.39 -12.35 -70.05
C GLU A 367 19.18 -13.85 -70.00
N ILE A 368 18.82 -14.39 -68.83
CA ILE A 368 18.56 -15.82 -68.63
C ILE A 368 17.32 -16.28 -69.41
N LEU A 369 16.23 -15.51 -69.35
CA LEU A 369 14.94 -15.89 -69.93
C LEU A 369 14.73 -15.41 -71.38
N ARG A 370 15.78 -14.89 -72.02
CA ARG A 370 15.76 -14.57 -73.47
C ARG A 370 16.31 -15.72 -74.31
N GLN A 371 17.21 -16.53 -73.74
CA GLN A 371 17.74 -17.74 -74.36
C GLN A 371 16.65 -18.80 -74.47
#